data_AF-A0A938IAR1-F1
#
_entry.id   AF-A0A938IAR1-F1
#
_cell.length_a   1.000
_cell.length_b   1.000
_cell.length_c   1.000
_cell.angle_alpha   90.00
_cell.angle_beta   90.00
_cell.angle_gamma   90.00
#
_symmetry.space_group_name_H-M   'P 1'
#
loop_
_entity.id
_entity.type
_entity.pdbx_description
1 polymer ?
#
loop_
_entity_poly.entity_id
_entity_poly.type
_entity_poly.pdbx_seq_one_letter_code
_entity_poly.pdbx_strand_id
1 'polypeptide(L)' 'MPTVAITDYTFPNLDVEQANLSAAGLELRSGNDKQIPTLQALVAEPDAIIMQFAPINADVKSLFRDAIHVAVRT' A
#
# COMPACT_ATOMS: atom_id res chain seq x y z
N MET A 1 14.20 5.10 5.41
CA MET A 1 13.73 3.72 5.62
C MET A 1 12.81 3.38 4.47
N PRO A 2 12.85 2.15 3.92
CA PRO A 2 11.95 1.80 2.85
C PRO A 2 10.51 1.71 3.37
N THR A 3 9.56 2.16 2.57
CA THR A 3 8.15 2.31 2.95
C THR A 3 7.24 1.37 2.17
N VAL A 4 6.29 0.79 2.87
CA VAL A 4 5.23 -0.03 2.30
C VAL A 4 3.90 0.65 2.55
N ALA A 5 3.15 0.96 1.50
CA ALA A 5 1.80 1.49 1.61
C ALA A 5 0.75 0.38 1.51
N ILE A 6 -0.26 0.38 2.37
CA ILE A 6 -1.41 -0.53 2.31
C ILE A 6 -2.70 0.28 2.14
N THR A 7 -3.48 -0.06 1.13
CA THR A 7 -4.75 0.61 0.79
C THR A 7 -5.90 -0.38 0.66
N ASP A 8 -7.12 0.15 0.75
CA ASP A 8 -8.36 -0.57 0.43
C ASP A 8 -8.54 -1.88 1.20
N TYR A 9 -8.09 -1.93 2.46
CA TYR A 9 -8.18 -3.12 3.30
C TYR A 9 -9.51 -3.17 4.08
N THR A 10 -10.04 -4.37 4.32
CA THR A 10 -11.23 -4.59 5.19
C THR A 10 -10.88 -5.11 6.59
N PHE A 11 -9.59 -5.31 6.88
CA PHE A 11 -9.14 -5.75 8.19
C PHE A 11 -9.45 -4.70 9.27
N PRO A 12 -9.80 -5.13 10.50
CA PRO A 12 -10.12 -4.23 11.60
C PRO A 12 -8.90 -3.44 12.11
N ASN A 13 -7.69 -3.96 11.87
CA ASN A 13 -6.41 -3.32 12.13
C ASN A 13 -5.33 -3.90 11.19
N LEU A 14 -4.11 -3.37 11.29
CA LEU A 14 -2.94 -3.82 10.53
C LEU A 14 -1.81 -4.26 11.45
N ASP A 15 -2.12 -4.79 12.64
CA ASP A 15 -1.11 -5.07 13.68
C ASP A 15 -0.11 -6.12 13.21
N VAL A 16 -0.57 -7.12 12.45
CA VAL A 16 0.25 -8.19 11.89
C VAL A 16 1.18 -7.64 10.81
N GLU A 17 0.66 -6.84 9.90
CA GLU A 17 1.41 -6.19 8.83
C GLU A 17 2.46 -5.24 9.41
N GLN A 18 2.08 -4.42 10.40
CA GLN A 18 2.97 -3.51 11.10
C GLN A 18 4.12 -4.26 11.77
N ALA A 19 3.83 -5.34 12.50
CA ALA A 19 4.83 -6.13 13.19
C ALA A 19 5.83 -6.77 12.21
N ASN A 20 5.33 -7.38 11.13
CA ASN A 20 6.17 -8.04 10.13
C ASN A 20 7.05 -7.05 9.38
N LEU A 21 6.48 -5.91 8.95
CA LEU A 21 7.21 -4.88 8.22
C LEU A 21 8.27 -4.22 9.11
N SER A 22 7.92 -3.88 10.36
CA SER A 22 8.88 -3.32 11.31
C SER A 22 10.02 -4.29 11.64
N ALA A 23 9.73 -5.59 11.79
CA ALA A 23 10.77 -6.61 11.99
C ALA A 23 11.73 -6.72 10.79
N ALA A 24 11.26 -6.39 9.58
CA ALA A 24 12.08 -6.31 8.37
C ALA A 24 12.76 -4.94 8.16
N GLY A 25 12.61 -3.99 9.10
CA GLY A 25 13.17 -2.63 8.98
C GLY A 25 12.41 -1.71 8.02
N LEU A 26 11.15 -2.04 7.72
CA LEU A 26 10.27 -1.31 6.82
C LEU A 26 9.26 -0.47 7.61
N GLU A 27 8.88 0.68 7.06
CA GLU A 27 7.83 1.55 7.58
C GLU A 27 6.50 1.23 6.89
N LEU A 28 5.46 0.96 7.66
CA LEU A 28 4.10 0.80 7.14
C LEU A 28 3.39 2.16 7.11
N ARG A 29 2.86 2.51 5.93
CA ARG A 29 1.90 3.61 5.77
C ARG A 29 0.56 3.02 5.36
N SER A 30 -0.53 3.49 5.95
CA SER A 30 -1.86 2.98 5.60
C SER A 30 -2.87 4.10 5.45
N GLY A 31 -3.83 3.88 4.55
CA GLY A 31 -4.96 4.78 4.35
C GLY A 31 -6.13 3.99 3.78
N ASN A 32 -7.28 4.09 4.45
CA ASN A 32 -8.52 3.45 4.02
C ASN A 32 -9.51 4.52 3.55
N ASP A 33 -9.07 5.32 2.58
CA ASP A 33 -9.86 6.37 1.95
C ASP A 33 -10.07 6.00 0.48
N LYS A 34 -11.25 6.31 -0.06
CA LYS A 34 -11.61 6.08 -1.46
C LYS A 34 -11.24 7.26 -2.37
N GLN A 35 -10.81 8.37 -1.80
CA GLN A 35 -10.42 9.55 -2.56
C GLN A 35 -9.06 9.34 -3.23
N ILE A 36 -9.04 9.39 -4.57
CA ILE A 36 -7.83 9.25 -5.39
C ILE A 36 -6.69 10.18 -4.93
N PRO A 37 -6.92 11.47 -4.58
CA PRO A 37 -5.85 12.34 -4.10
C PRO A 37 -5.22 11.88 -2.78
N THR A 38 -6.01 11.32 -1.86
CA THR A 38 -5.52 10.77 -0.58
C THR A 38 -4.66 9.54 -0.84
N LEU A 39 -5.12 8.66 -1.73
CA LEU A 39 -4.37 7.49 -2.15
C LEU A 39 -3.07 7.91 -2.82
N GLN A 40 -3.11 8.89 -3.73
CA GLN A 40 -1.93 9.47 -4.41
C GLN A 40 -0.89 10.05 -3.44
N ALA A 41 -1.30 10.70 -2.35
CA ALA A 41 -0.35 11.21 -1.36
C ALA A 41 0.31 10.08 -0.55
N LEU A 42 -0.44 9.02 -0.24
CA LEU A 42 0.06 7.84 0.49
C LEU A 42 1.11 7.06 -0.31
N VAL A 43 0.98 7.12 -1.63
CA VAL A 43 1.72 6.33 -2.61
C VAL A 43 2.63 7.16 -3.53
N ALA A 44 2.88 8.42 -3.20
CA ALA A 44 3.71 9.29 -4.05
C ALA A 44 5.16 8.78 -4.16
N GLU A 45 5.67 8.12 -3.11
CA GLU A 45 7.05 7.58 -3.05
C GLU A 45 7.22 6.29 -2.19
N PRO A 46 6.30 5.30 -2.16
CA PRO A 46 6.55 4.05 -1.46
C PRO A 46 7.44 3.13 -2.29
N ASP A 47 8.32 2.40 -1.61
CA ASP A 47 9.14 1.36 -2.23
C ASP A 47 8.29 0.13 -2.62
N ALA A 48 7.18 -0.11 -1.91
CA ALA A 48 6.22 -1.16 -2.22
C ALA A 48 4.77 -0.80 -1.84
N ILE A 49 3.80 -1.41 -2.51
CA ILE A 49 2.38 -1.21 -2.25
C ILE A 49 1.63 -2.54 -2.15
N ILE A 50 0.76 -2.67 -1.15
CA ILE A 50 -0.17 -3.78 -0.94
C ILE A 50 -1.60 -3.28 -1.15
N MET A 51 -2.33 -3.96 -2.06
CA MET A 51 -3.74 -3.65 -2.38
C MET A 51 -4.59 -4.91 -2.26
N GLN A 52 -5.78 -4.78 -1.65
CA GLN A 52 -6.75 -5.88 -1.54
C GLN A 52 -7.77 -5.88 -2.67
N PHE A 53 -8.39 -4.73 -2.97
CA PHE A 53 -9.48 -4.65 -3.96
C PHE A 53 -9.19 -3.76 -5.17
N ALA A 54 -8.17 -2.89 -5.11
CA ALA A 54 -7.86 -2.01 -6.22
C ALA A 54 -7.48 -2.82 -7.47
N PRO A 55 -8.13 -2.58 -8.63
CA PRO A 55 -7.80 -3.29 -9.86
C PRO A 55 -6.41 -2.86 -10.35
N ILE A 56 -5.47 -3.80 -10.43
CA ILE A 56 -4.11 -3.55 -10.96
C ILE A 56 -4.22 -3.35 -12.49
N ASN A 57 -4.60 -2.15 -12.92
CA ASN A 57 -4.69 -1.73 -14.31
C ASN A 57 -3.61 -0.66 -14.63
N ALA A 58 -3.53 -0.23 -15.90
CA ALA A 58 -2.51 0.72 -16.33
C ALA A 58 -2.59 2.07 -15.58
N ASP A 59 -3.81 2.51 -15.23
CA ASP A 59 -4.04 3.76 -14.52
C ASP A 59 -3.48 3.68 -13.10
N VAL A 60 -3.75 2.58 -12.37
CA VAL A 60 -3.19 2.35 -11.02
C VAL A 60 -1.67 2.21 -11.07
N LYS A 61 -1.13 1.47 -12.05
CA LYS A 61 0.33 1.36 -12.23
C LYS A 61 1.00 2.70 -12.53
N SER A 62 0.30 3.62 -13.18
CA SER A 62 0.84 4.95 -13.50
C SER A 62 1.06 5.84 -12.27
N LEU A 63 0.40 5.51 -11.15
CA LEU A 63 0.50 6.26 -9.91
C LEU A 63 1.83 6.03 -9.18
N PHE A 64 2.52 4.91 -9.41
CA PHE A 64 3.75 4.54 -8.67
C PHE A 64 4.80 4.03 -9.64
N ARG A 65 5.78 4.89 -9.94
CA ARG A 65 6.69 4.69 -11.08
C ARG A 65 7.76 3.61 -10.86
N ASP A 66 8.06 3.28 -9.60
CA ASP A 66 9.17 2.38 -9.22
C ASP A 66 8.83 1.37 -8.09
N ALA A 67 7.56 1.25 -7.68
CA ALA A 67 7.16 0.42 -6.54
C ALA A 67 7.02 -1.09 -6.90
N ILE A 68 7.44 -1.97 -5.99
CA ILE A 68 7.14 -3.41 -6.07
C ILE A 68 5.67 -3.64 -5.73
N HIS A 69 4.94 -4.32 -6.61
CA HIS A 69 3.51 -4.60 -6.46
C HIS A 69 3.26 -5.93 -5.78
N VAL A 70 2.51 -5.93 -4.68
CA VAL A 70 2.00 -7.16 -4.03
C VAL A 70 0.47 -7.11 -3.99
N ALA A 71 -0.18 -7.85 -4.87
CA ALA A 71 -1.63 -8.00 -4.86
C ALA A 71 -2.00 -9.18 -3.95
N VAL A 72 -2.79 -8.93 -2.92
CA VAL A 72 -3.31 -9.98 -2.04
C VAL A 72 -4.68 -10.40 -2.58
N ARG A 73 -4.74 -11.51 -3.31
CA ARG A 73 -6.01 -12.16 -3.64
C ARG A 73 -6.55 -12.83 -2.37
N THR A 74 -7.69 -12.35 -1.88
CA THR A 74 -8.59 -13.13 -1.03
C THR A 74 -9.32 -14.19 -1.84
#